data_AF-A0A6A3EGG7-F1
#
_entry.id   AF-A0A6A3EGG7-F1
#
_cell.length_a   1.000
_cell.length_b   1.000
_cell.length_c   1.000
_cell.angle_alpha   90.00
_cell.angle_beta   90.00
_cell.angle_gamma   90.00
#
_symmetry.space_group_name_H-M   'P 1'
#
loop_
_entity.id
_entity.type
_entity.pdbx_description
1 polymer ?
#
loop_
_entity_poly.entity_id
_entity_poly.type
_entity_poly.pdbx_seq_one_letter_code
_entity_poly.pdbx_strand_id
1 'polypeptide(L)'
;MDASYSGLCALHPASQAFLRVQFDEEERALIARNASSINVREQLTALLAVVCWGHAWVAMEPHTLTHIRFWIDNTSAVSWCNALQSRDAQAQELNRVLGAVEARW
;
A
#
# COMPACT_ATOMS: atom_id res chain seq x y z
N MET A 1 -1.63 1.60 -9.43
CA MET A 1 -1.99 0.50 -8.51
C MET A 1 -3.48 0.56 -8.30
N ASP A 2 -4.11 -0.58 -8.00
CA ASP A 2 -5.57 -0.69 -7.97
C ASP A 2 -6.02 -1.81 -7.01
N ALA A 3 -7.28 -1.78 -6.62
CA ALA A 3 -7.94 -2.79 -5.80
C ALA A 3 -9.35 -3.07 -6.33
N SER A 4 -9.78 -4.32 -6.25
CA SER A 4 -11.11 -4.74 -6.65
C SER A 4 -11.80 -5.49 -5.51
N TYR A 5 -12.93 -6.12 -5.81
CA TYR A 5 -13.59 -7.07 -4.92
C TYR A 5 -12.91 -8.46 -4.89
N SER A 6 -12.03 -8.74 -5.84
CA SER A 6 -11.35 -10.04 -5.98
C SER A 6 -9.88 -10.00 -5.58
N GLY A 7 -9.27 -8.82 -5.46
CA GLY A 7 -7.86 -8.72 -5.10
C GLY A 7 -7.26 -7.34 -5.25
N LEU A 8 -5.93 -7.32 -5.16
CA LEU A 8 -5.07 -6.14 -5.21
C LEU A 8 -4.07 -6.27 -6.37
N CYS A 9 -3.67 -5.14 -6.95
CA CYS A 9 -2.66 -5.11 -8.00
C CYS A 9 -1.74 -3.89 -7.92
N ALA A 10 -0.43 -4.11 -7.97
CA ALA A 10 0.57 -3.07 -8.15
C ALA A 10 1.52 -3.42 -9.29
N LEU A 11 1.94 -2.41 -10.06
CA LEU A 11 2.92 -2.54 -11.13
C LEU A 11 4.19 -1.80 -10.74
N HIS A 12 5.34 -2.39 -11.01
CA HIS A 12 6.64 -1.75 -10.96
C HIS A 12 7.29 -1.82 -12.35
N PRO A 13 6.93 -0.90 -13.26
CA PRO A 13 7.31 -1.00 -14.67
C PRO A 13 8.82 -1.02 -14.90
N ALA A 14 9.57 -0.24 -14.12
CA ALA A 14 11.03 -0.13 -14.24
C ALA A 14 11.76 -1.47 -14.01
N SER A 15 11.22 -2.35 -13.16
CA SER A 15 11.76 -3.69 -12.95
C SER A 15 10.96 -4.80 -13.62
N GLN A 16 10.03 -4.45 -14.53
CA GLN A 16 9.14 -5.41 -15.20
C GLN A 16 8.45 -6.37 -14.22
N ALA A 17 8.10 -5.88 -13.03
CA ALA A 17 7.54 -6.66 -11.95
C ALA A 17 6.10 -6.22 -11.65
N PHE A 18 5.31 -7.15 -11.11
CA PHE A 18 3.97 -6.88 -10.63
C PHE A 18 3.69 -7.66 -9.35
N LEU A 19 2.79 -7.12 -8.54
CA LEU A 19 2.23 -7.77 -7.36
C LEU A 19 0.74 -7.98 -7.60
N ARG A 20 0.27 -9.21 -7.35
CA ARG A 20 -1.14 -9.54 -7.38
C ARG A 20 -1.48 -10.36 -6.15
N VAL A 21 -2.41 -9.86 -5.34
CA VAL A 21 -2.98 -10.61 -4.22
C VAL A 21 -4.40 -10.96 -4.59
N GLN A 22 -4.73 -12.26 -4.55
CA GLN A 22 -6.09 -12.72 -4.72
C GLN A 22 -6.69 -12.90 -3.34
N PHE A 23 -7.87 -12.30 -3.12
CA PHE A 23 -8.55 -12.46 -1.85
C PHE A 23 -9.07 -13.87 -1.67
N ASP A 24 -9.08 -14.34 -0.43
CA ASP A 24 -9.73 -15.55 0.00
C ASP A 24 -11.21 -15.29 0.36
N GLU A 25 -11.87 -16.30 0.93
CA GLU A 25 -13.29 -16.19 1.28
C GLU A 25 -13.53 -15.25 2.47
N GLU A 26 -12.59 -15.16 3.41
CA GLU A 26 -12.73 -14.30 4.59
C GLU A 26 -12.61 -12.83 4.22
N GLU A 27 -11.65 -12.51 3.35
CA GLU A 27 -11.44 -11.18 2.80
C GLU A 27 -12.63 -10.75 1.93
N ARG A 28 -13.15 -11.64 1.07
CA ARG A 28 -14.38 -11.37 0.32
C ARG A 28 -15.58 -11.16 1.23
N ALA A 29 -15.70 -11.92 2.33
CA ALA A 29 -16.78 -11.74 3.30
C ALA A 29 -16.66 -10.41 4.06
N LEU A 30 -15.44 -9.95 4.38
CA LEU A 30 -15.17 -8.63 4.96
C LEU A 30 -15.63 -7.50 4.02
N ILE A 31 -15.33 -7.64 2.75
CA ILE A 31 -15.73 -6.72 1.69
C ILE A 31 -17.26 -6.68 1.55
N ALA A 32 -17.91 -7.85 1.49
CA ALA A 32 -19.36 -7.96 1.34
C ALA A 32 -20.15 -7.30 2.48
N ARG A 33 -19.59 -7.28 3.70
CA ARG A 33 -20.16 -6.59 4.86
C ARG A 33 -19.71 -5.12 5.00
N ASN A 34 -19.05 -4.55 3.99
CA ASN A 34 -18.47 -3.20 4.01
C ASN A 34 -17.47 -2.96 5.16
N ALA A 35 -16.84 -4.01 5.70
CA ALA A 35 -15.81 -3.93 6.75
C ALA A 35 -14.38 -3.86 6.20
N SER A 36 -14.24 -3.81 4.88
CA SER A 36 -13.01 -3.46 4.17
C SER A 36 -13.41 -2.46 3.10
N SER A 37 -12.98 -1.21 3.22
CA SER A 37 -13.32 -0.17 2.24
C SER A 37 -12.36 -0.21 1.06
N ILE A 38 -12.79 0.29 -0.11
CA ILE A 38 -11.91 0.39 -1.28
C ILE A 38 -10.67 1.26 -0.98
N ASN A 39 -10.83 2.33 -0.21
CA ASN A 39 -9.73 3.21 0.21
C ASN A 39 -8.68 2.46 1.02
N VAL A 40 -9.11 1.63 1.98
CA VAL A 40 -8.21 0.78 2.78
C VAL A 40 -7.52 -0.25 1.90
N ARG A 41 -8.24 -0.87 0.97
CA ARG A 41 -7.66 -1.88 0.06
C ARG A 41 -6.60 -1.28 -0.87
N GLU A 42 -6.86 -0.11 -1.43
CA GLU A 42 -5.85 0.58 -2.24
C GLU A 42 -4.66 1.02 -1.41
N GLN A 43 -4.88 1.53 -0.20
CA GLN A 43 -3.77 1.82 0.72
C GLN A 43 -2.95 0.57 1.05
N LEU A 44 -3.61 -0.58 1.28
CA LEU A 44 -2.95 -1.86 1.52
C LEU A 44 -2.10 -2.28 0.31
N THR A 45 -2.57 -2.05 -0.92
CA THR A 45 -1.79 -2.29 -2.13
C THR A 45 -0.50 -1.46 -2.17
N ALA A 46 -0.53 -0.19 -1.76
CA ALA A 46 0.67 0.65 -1.64
C ALA A 46 1.63 0.07 -0.60
N LEU A 47 1.11 -0.24 0.59
CA LEU A 47 1.92 -0.81 1.68
C LEU A 47 2.61 -2.12 1.25
N LEU A 48 1.88 -3.02 0.60
CA LEU A 48 2.44 -4.27 0.10
C LEU A 48 3.55 -4.03 -0.92
N ALA A 49 3.39 -3.07 -1.83
CA ALA A 49 4.43 -2.70 -2.77
C ALA A 49 5.69 -2.19 -2.06
N VAL A 50 5.54 -1.34 -1.03
CA VAL A 50 6.67 -0.88 -0.19
C VAL A 50 7.33 -2.07 0.51
N VAL A 51 6.57 -2.94 1.19
CA VAL A 51 7.13 -4.08 1.93
C VAL A 51 7.84 -5.07 1.01
N CYS A 52 7.28 -5.36 -0.17
CA CYS A 52 7.85 -6.32 -1.10
C CYS A 52 9.06 -5.78 -1.85
N TRP A 53 9.05 -4.52 -2.29
CA TRP A 53 10.08 -3.97 -3.19
C TRP A 53 10.99 -2.95 -2.54
N GLY A 54 10.63 -2.37 -1.40
CA GLY A 54 11.32 -1.23 -0.83
C GLY A 54 12.76 -1.49 -0.45
N HIS A 55 13.10 -2.72 -0.06
CA HIS A 55 14.49 -3.13 0.16
C HIS A 55 15.40 -2.96 -1.08
N ALA A 56 14.83 -3.04 -2.30
CA ALA A 56 15.56 -2.86 -3.54
C ALA A 56 15.63 -1.38 -4.00
N TRP A 57 14.87 -0.50 -3.35
CA TRP A 57 14.85 0.94 -3.65
C TRP A 57 15.80 1.74 -2.77
N VAL A 58 16.28 1.16 -1.66
CA VAL A 58 17.19 1.84 -0.72
C VAL A 58 18.46 2.27 -1.46
N ALA A 59 18.78 3.57 -1.38
CA ALA A 59 19.99 4.12 -1.95
C ALA A 59 21.24 3.50 -1.27
N MET A 60 22.26 3.16 -2.08
CA MET A 60 23.53 2.64 -1.57
C MET A 60 24.38 3.71 -0.88
N GLU A 61 24.03 4.99 -1.05
CA GLU A 61 24.78 6.12 -0.52
C GLU A 61 24.28 6.53 0.88
N PRO A 62 25.19 6.75 1.85
CA PRO A 62 24.82 7.26 3.16
C PRO A 62 24.13 8.63 3.05
N HIS A 63 23.08 8.83 3.85
CA HIS A 63 22.36 10.11 3.99
C HIS A 63 21.53 10.55 2.77
N THR A 64 21.24 9.66 1.82
CA THR A 64 20.30 9.94 0.72
C THR A 64 18.89 9.53 1.11
N LEU A 65 17.95 10.48 1.05
CA LEU A 65 16.53 10.18 1.24
C LEU A 65 15.98 9.41 0.03
N THR A 66 15.46 8.20 0.25
CA THR A 66 14.79 7.43 -0.80
C THR A 66 13.37 7.94 -0.99
N HIS A 67 13.08 8.55 -2.15
CA HIS A 67 11.74 9.04 -2.47
C HIS A 67 10.99 8.05 -3.36
N ILE A 68 9.91 7.47 -2.83
CA ILE A 68 9.05 6.52 -3.55
C ILE A 68 7.80 7.25 -4.05
N ARG A 69 7.41 7.01 -5.32
CA ARG A 69 6.18 7.57 -5.90
C ARG A 69 5.22 6.47 -6.32
N PHE A 70 4.00 6.52 -5.78
CA PHE A 70 2.89 5.70 -6.23
C PHE A 70 1.97 6.47 -7.18
N TRP A 71 1.44 5.78 -8.19
CA TRP A 71 0.38 6.27 -9.06
C TRP A 71 -0.92 5.56 -8.69
N ILE A 72 -1.79 6.29 -7.99
CA ILE A 72 -3.06 5.82 -7.42
C ILE A 72 -4.14 6.78 -7.88
N ASP A 73 -5.27 6.26 -8.35
CA ASP A 73 -6.43 7.04 -8.79
C ASP A 73 -7.41 7.35 -7.64
N ASN A 74 -7.24 6.72 -6.48
CA ASN A 74 -7.97 7.03 -5.25
C ASN A 74 -7.31 8.11 -4.40
N THR A 75 -7.92 9.30 -4.42
CA THR A 75 -7.48 10.47 -3.66
C THR A 75 -7.40 10.22 -2.15
N SER A 76 -8.30 9.42 -1.56
CA SER A 76 -8.24 9.11 -0.13
C SER A 76 -7.01 8.27 0.21
N ALA A 77 -6.73 7.22 -0.57
CA ALA A 77 -5.55 6.40 -0.38
C ALA A 77 -4.25 7.23 -0.52
N VAL A 78 -4.18 8.11 -1.54
CA VAL A 78 -3.05 9.06 -1.70
C VAL A 78 -2.87 9.93 -0.46
N SER A 79 -3.95 10.55 0.01
CA SER A 79 -3.90 11.44 1.17
C SER A 79 -3.48 10.70 2.44
N TRP A 80 -3.97 9.48 2.66
CA TRP A 80 -3.68 8.71 3.87
C TRP A 80 -2.24 8.20 3.91
N CYS A 81 -1.70 7.76 2.78
CA CYS A 81 -0.28 7.39 2.68
C CYS A 81 0.63 8.59 2.96
N ASN A 82 0.38 9.74 2.31
CA ASN A 82 1.26 10.90 2.43
C ASN A 82 1.19 11.58 3.80
N ALA A 83 0.01 11.62 4.42
CA ALA A 83 -0.17 12.27 5.72
C ALA A 83 0.03 11.33 6.91
N LEU A 84 0.14 10.01 6.66
CA LEU A 84 0.10 8.95 7.68
C LEU A 84 -1.08 9.11 8.66
N GLN A 85 -2.21 9.61 8.15
CA GLN A 85 -3.38 9.95 8.97
C GLN A 85 -4.69 9.46 8.34
N SER A 86 -5.55 8.86 9.16
CA SER A 86 -6.93 8.50 8.81
C SER A 86 -7.80 8.38 10.06
N ARG A 87 -9.12 8.51 9.89
CA ARG A 87 -10.12 8.17 10.93
C ARG A 87 -10.55 6.70 10.87
N ASP A 88 -10.20 6.00 9.80
CA ASP A 88 -10.47 4.57 9.63
C ASP A 88 -9.43 3.76 10.44
N ALA A 89 -9.91 2.82 11.25
CA ALA A 89 -9.06 2.05 12.16
C ALA A 89 -8.09 1.11 11.40
N GLN A 90 -8.51 0.54 10.28
CA GLN A 90 -7.65 -0.32 9.45
C GLN A 90 -6.57 0.55 8.78
N ALA A 91 -6.95 1.71 8.24
CA ALA A 91 -5.98 2.64 7.66
C ALA A 91 -4.94 3.11 8.69
N GLN A 92 -5.34 3.34 9.94
CA GLN A 92 -4.40 3.67 11.02
C GLN A 92 -3.39 2.54 11.30
N GLU A 93 -3.82 1.28 11.23
CA GLU A 93 -2.92 0.14 11.33
C GLU A 93 -1.92 0.10 10.17
N LEU A 94 -2.40 0.28 8.94
CA LEU A 94 -1.54 0.37 7.76
C LEU A 94 -0.54 1.52 7.86
N ASN A 95 -0.94 2.69 8.37
CA ASN A 95 -0.05 3.82 8.59
C ASN A 95 1.04 3.53 9.62
N ARG A 96 0.75 2.76 10.69
CA ARG A 96 1.78 2.36 11.66
C ARG A 96 2.84 1.48 11.01
N VAL A 97 2.42 0.54 10.13
CA VAL A 97 3.37 -0.30 9.39
C VAL A 97 4.15 0.56 8.40
N LEU A 98 3.50 1.45 7.66
CA LEU A 98 4.16 2.33 6.69
C LEU A 98 5.23 3.21 7.37
N GLY A 99 4.87 3.88 8.47
CA GLY A 99 5.82 4.70 9.23
C GLY A 99 6.96 3.88 9.85
N ALA A 100 6.72 2.63 10.28
CA ALA A 100 7.78 1.75 10.76
C ALA A 100 8.74 1.33 9.64
N VAL A 101 8.23 1.13 8.42
CA VAL A 101 9.04 0.82 7.24
C VAL A 101 9.86 2.04 6.80
N GLU A 102 9.25 3.23 6.78
CA GLU A 102 9.96 4.48 6.51
C GLU A 102 11.08 4.76 7.52
N ALA A 103 10.86 4.47 8.81
CA ALA A 103 11.88 4.66 9.84
C ALA A 103 13.05 3.65 9.75
N ARG A 104 12.88 2.55 8.99
CA ARG A 104 13.89 1.49 8.88
C ARG A 104 14.91 1.76 7.76
N TRP A 105 14.58 2.58 6.77
CA TRP A 105 15.36 2.74 5.53
C TRP A 105 15.87 4.16 5.34
#